data_AF-A0A0B8QG30-F1
#
_entry.id   AF-A0A0B8QG30-F1
#
_cell.length_a   1.000
_cell.length_b   1.000
_cell.length_c   1.000
_cell.angle_alpha   90.00
_cell.angle_beta   90.00
_cell.angle_gamma   90.00
#
_symmetry.space_group_name_H-M   'P 1'
#
loop_
_entity.id
_entity.type
_entity.pdbx_description
1 polymer ?
#
loop_
_entity_poly.entity_id
_entity_poly.type
_entity_poly.pdbx_seq_one_letter_code
_entity_poly.pdbx_strand_id
1 'polypeptide(L)'
;MKKFAELNQVKRTFIGQGYYNTFTPNVILRNVLENPGWYTAYTPYQPEISQGRLEALLNYQQMVMDLTGMEIANASLLDEATAAAEAMTLCKRAGKSKSKTFFVADDVHPQTIEVVKTRAEFIGFEVQVGPIDALPEQDVFGALVQYPTTTGEVRDLTDIIAAAQANKTLVTVATDLLASTLLKPAGEMGADVVIGSAQRFGVPVGYGGPHAASWQRVTSTSVLCLVVLSVFLSIPTATKHCVWRCRPVSSTSVVRKRLQTSVLHRHFLQTWLLSMRYSTVAKVLRLSHVVLTT
;
A
#
# COMPACT_ATOMS: atom_id res chain seq x y z
N MET A 1 11.71 -12.71 29.74
CA MET A 1 11.09 -11.71 28.84
C MET A 1 10.96 -10.33 29.48
N LYS A 2 10.18 -10.14 30.56
CA LYS A 2 9.99 -8.81 31.19
C LYS A 2 11.30 -8.08 31.57
N LYS A 3 12.25 -8.79 32.19
CA LYS A 3 13.59 -8.25 32.52
C LYS A 3 14.37 -7.71 31.32
N PHE A 4 14.19 -8.28 30.13
CA PHE A 4 14.83 -7.79 28.90
C PHE A 4 14.06 -6.61 28.31
N ALA A 5 12.73 -6.63 28.36
CA ALA A 5 11.91 -5.53 27.90
C ALA A 5 12.14 -4.25 28.71
N GLU A 6 12.45 -4.36 30.00
CA GLU A 6 12.79 -3.24 30.90
C GLU A 6 14.11 -2.56 30.54
N LEU A 7 14.97 -3.20 29.73
CA LEU A 7 16.20 -2.57 29.22
C LEU A 7 15.91 -1.58 28.08
N ASN A 8 14.74 -1.66 27.44
CA ASN A 8 14.37 -0.77 26.34
C ASN A 8 13.98 0.61 26.87
N GLN A 9 14.50 1.67 26.24
CA GLN A 9 14.12 3.04 26.57
C GLN A 9 13.01 3.52 25.64
N VAL A 10 11.78 3.64 26.16
CA VAL A 10 10.65 4.18 25.41
C VAL A 10 10.73 5.71 25.40
N LYS A 11 11.14 6.29 24.28
CA LYS A 11 11.23 7.74 24.06
C LYS A 11 10.08 8.23 23.19
N ARG A 12 9.83 9.55 23.25
CA ARG A 12 8.99 10.22 22.24
C ARG A 12 9.83 10.40 20.99
N THR A 13 9.52 9.60 19.98
CA THR A 13 10.29 9.54 18.74
C THR A 13 9.61 10.37 17.66
N PHE A 14 10.32 11.39 17.15
CA PHE A 14 9.90 12.23 16.03
C PHE A 14 10.83 12.08 14.82
N ILE A 15 11.43 10.89 14.66
CA ILE A 15 12.36 10.58 13.57
C ILE A 15 11.64 10.59 12.21
N GLY A 16 10.37 10.19 12.16
CA GLY A 16 9.61 10.08 10.92
C GLY A 16 10.08 8.90 10.08
N GLN A 17 10.44 9.16 8.81
CA GLN A 17 10.97 8.15 7.89
C GLN A 17 10.07 6.91 7.72
N GLY A 18 8.75 7.12 7.57
CA GLY A 18 7.78 6.03 7.34
C GLY A 18 7.18 5.44 8.61
N TYR A 19 7.72 5.75 9.80
CA TYR A 19 7.20 5.26 11.09
C TYR A 19 6.82 6.40 12.02
N TYR A 20 5.55 6.42 12.42
CA TYR A 20 4.96 7.51 13.17
C TYR A 20 4.20 6.97 14.37
N ASN A 21 4.46 7.53 15.55
CA ASN A 21 3.76 7.07 16.74
C ASN A 21 2.26 7.32 16.61
N THR A 22 1.45 6.35 17.01
CA THR A 22 0.00 6.41 16.85
C THR A 22 -0.70 5.82 18.06
N PHE A 23 -1.91 6.30 18.32
CA PHE A 23 -2.78 5.74 19.33
C PHE A 23 -3.55 4.57 18.75
N THR A 24 -3.31 3.36 19.27
CA THR A 24 -4.13 2.18 19.00
C THR A 24 -5.38 2.23 19.87
N PRO A 25 -6.60 2.32 19.30
CA PRO A 25 -7.81 2.35 20.10
C PRO A 25 -7.95 1.08 20.95
N ASN A 26 -8.18 1.24 22.26
CA ASN A 26 -8.26 0.13 23.21
C ASN A 26 -9.31 -0.93 22.83
N VAL A 27 -10.41 -0.51 22.19
CA VAL A 27 -11.46 -1.42 21.71
C VAL A 27 -10.92 -2.34 20.62
N ILE A 28 -10.07 -1.84 19.74
CA ILE A 28 -9.43 -2.62 18.67
C ILE A 28 -8.32 -3.50 19.25
N LEU A 29 -7.51 -2.96 20.17
CA LEU A 29 -6.46 -3.72 20.86
C LEU A 29 -7.03 -4.96 21.55
N ARG A 30 -8.04 -4.78 22.41
CA ARG A 30 -8.63 -5.89 23.17
C ARG A 30 -9.45 -6.86 22.33
N ASN A 31 -10.29 -6.35 21.44
CA ASN A 31 -11.27 -7.20 20.75
C ASN A 31 -10.75 -7.84 19.45
N VAL A 32 -9.60 -7.39 18.94
CA VAL A 32 -9.00 -7.89 17.69
C VAL A 32 -7.57 -8.39 17.91
N LEU A 33 -6.64 -7.54 18.36
CA LEU A 33 -5.23 -7.92 18.52
C LEU A 33 -5.03 -8.99 19.59
N GLU A 34 -5.69 -8.82 20.74
CA GLU A 34 -5.59 -9.74 21.88
C GLU A 34 -6.64 -10.86 21.83
N ASN A 35 -7.44 -10.92 20.76
CA ASN A 35 -8.52 -11.91 20.63
C ASN A 35 -8.11 -13.08 19.73
N PRO A 36 -8.01 -14.32 20.25
CA PRO A 36 -7.62 -15.48 19.46
C PRO A 36 -8.58 -15.77 18.31
N GLY A 37 -9.85 -15.39 18.41
CA GLY A 37 -10.82 -15.51 17.32
C GLY A 37 -10.42 -14.75 16.05
N TRP A 38 -9.50 -13.78 16.15
CA TRP A 38 -8.97 -13.01 15.03
C TRP A 38 -7.57 -13.45 14.58
N TYR A 39 -6.63 -13.77 15.46
CA TYR A 39 -5.26 -14.10 15.00
C TYR A 39 -4.96 -15.59 14.81
N THR A 40 -5.83 -16.52 15.24
CA THR A 40 -5.54 -17.97 15.12
C THR A 40 -5.87 -18.55 13.75
N ALA A 41 -6.94 -18.09 13.10
CA ALA A 41 -7.28 -18.59 11.77
C ALA A 41 -6.32 -18.04 10.70
N TYR A 42 -5.99 -18.88 9.73
CA TYR A 42 -5.01 -18.60 8.69
C TYR A 42 -5.65 -17.92 7.47
N THR A 43 -4.95 -17.96 6.32
CA THR A 43 -5.43 -17.44 5.04
C THR A 43 -6.85 -17.96 4.74
N PRO A 44 -7.81 -17.09 4.38
CA PRO A 44 -9.22 -17.48 4.17
C PRO A 44 -9.39 -18.24 2.85
N TYR A 45 -8.97 -19.51 2.81
CA TYR A 45 -9.13 -20.38 1.65
C TYR A 45 -10.58 -20.86 1.48
N GLN A 46 -11.30 -21.04 2.59
CA GLN A 46 -12.74 -21.34 2.62
C GLN A 46 -13.53 -20.04 2.87
N PRO A 47 -14.05 -19.37 1.82
CA PRO A 47 -14.71 -18.08 1.97
C PRO A 47 -16.02 -18.16 2.77
N GLU A 48 -16.76 -19.27 2.71
CA GLU A 48 -18.06 -19.44 3.37
C GLU A 48 -17.96 -19.29 4.89
N ILE A 49 -16.85 -19.77 5.49
CA ILE A 49 -16.59 -19.68 6.93
C ILE A 49 -15.68 -18.51 7.31
N SER A 50 -15.30 -17.67 6.35
CA SER A 50 -14.33 -16.58 6.54
C SER A 50 -14.88 -15.19 6.17
N GLN A 51 -16.20 -15.05 6.02
CA GLN A 51 -16.84 -13.83 5.51
C GLN A 51 -16.46 -12.56 6.29
N GLY A 52 -16.48 -12.59 7.63
CA GLY A 52 -16.18 -11.39 8.44
C GLY A 52 -14.75 -10.86 8.22
N ARG A 53 -13.78 -11.75 7.99
CA ARG A 53 -12.39 -11.39 7.70
C ARG A 53 -12.22 -10.87 6.27
N LEU A 54 -12.93 -11.47 5.32
CA LEU A 54 -12.94 -11.04 3.93
C LEU A 54 -13.60 -9.67 3.78
N GLU A 55 -14.68 -9.40 4.51
CA GLU A 55 -15.32 -8.09 4.59
C GLU A 55 -14.37 -7.05 5.19
N ALA A 56 -13.64 -7.40 6.26
CA ALA A 56 -12.62 -6.52 6.83
C ALA A 56 -11.50 -6.19 5.82
N LEU A 57 -11.10 -7.12 4.94
CA LEU A 57 -10.14 -6.85 3.86
C LEU A 57 -10.72 -5.95 2.78
N LEU A 58 -12.00 -6.16 2.42
CA LEU A 58 -12.67 -5.32 1.44
C LEU A 58 -12.80 -3.87 1.94
N ASN A 59 -13.14 -3.68 3.21
CA ASN A 59 -13.18 -2.37 3.85
C ASN A 59 -11.81 -1.69 3.85
N TYR A 60 -10.72 -2.44 4.02
CA TYR A 60 -9.37 -1.91 3.88
C TYR A 60 -9.08 -1.48 2.44
N GLN A 61 -9.41 -2.32 1.45
CA GLN A 61 -9.24 -1.96 0.05
C GLN A 61 -10.04 -0.70 -0.29
N GLN A 62 -11.28 -0.57 0.18
CA GLN A 62 -12.12 0.60 -0.03
C GLN A 62 -11.51 1.85 0.60
N MET A 63 -11.13 1.79 1.89
CA MET A 63 -10.44 2.90 2.57
C MET A 63 -9.23 3.39 1.78
N VAL A 64 -8.41 2.44 1.32
CA VAL A 64 -7.19 2.74 0.58
C VAL A 64 -7.56 3.39 -0.76
N MET A 65 -8.53 2.85 -1.52
CA MET A 65 -9.02 3.44 -2.79
C MET A 65 -9.53 4.88 -2.61
N ASP A 66 -10.35 5.12 -1.59
CA ASP A 66 -10.94 6.43 -1.30
C ASP A 66 -9.85 7.46 -0.96
N LEU A 67 -8.86 7.09 -0.15
CA LEU A 67 -7.82 8.01 0.32
C LEU A 67 -6.77 8.36 -0.74
N THR A 68 -6.62 7.55 -1.78
CA THR A 68 -5.60 7.79 -2.80
C THR A 68 -6.19 8.12 -4.17
N GLY A 69 -7.51 8.09 -4.32
CA GLY A 69 -8.18 8.31 -5.61
C GLY A 69 -7.87 7.23 -6.65
N MET A 70 -7.67 5.98 -6.23
CA MET A 70 -7.28 4.87 -7.12
C MET A 70 -8.46 3.94 -7.38
N GLU A 71 -8.57 3.38 -8.59
CA GLU A 71 -9.68 2.47 -8.95
C GLU A 71 -9.59 1.11 -8.26
N ILE A 72 -8.38 0.61 -7.99
CA ILE A 72 -8.17 -0.73 -7.40
C ILE A 72 -7.05 -0.72 -6.37
N ALA A 73 -7.31 -1.35 -5.22
CA ALA A 73 -6.35 -1.64 -4.17
C ALA A 73 -6.18 -3.14 -3.94
N ASN A 74 -5.02 -3.58 -3.46
CA ASN A 74 -4.79 -4.96 -3.02
C ASN A 74 -5.07 -5.15 -1.51
N ALA A 75 -5.14 -6.41 -1.07
CA ALA A 75 -5.34 -6.77 0.33
C ALA A 75 -4.01 -6.83 1.12
N SER A 76 -3.25 -5.73 1.10
CA SER A 76 -1.95 -5.45 1.77
C SER A 76 -0.69 -6.07 1.15
N LEU A 77 0.46 -5.42 1.37
CA LEU A 77 1.85 -5.90 1.17
C LEU A 77 2.61 -5.96 2.50
N LEU A 78 3.91 -6.30 2.44
CA LEU A 78 4.75 -6.54 3.62
C LEU A 78 5.19 -5.26 4.33
N ASP A 79 5.71 -4.29 3.60
CA ASP A 79 6.13 -2.97 4.09
C ASP A 79 6.21 -2.00 2.89
N GLU A 80 6.43 -0.71 3.16
CA GLU A 80 6.49 0.32 2.10
C GLU A 80 7.65 0.08 1.13
N ALA A 81 8.81 -0.36 1.64
CA ALA A 81 10.02 -0.54 0.85
C ALA A 81 9.89 -1.71 -0.14
N THR A 82 9.33 -2.82 0.30
CA THR A 82 8.99 -3.96 -0.56
C THR A 82 7.84 -3.62 -1.50
N ALA A 83 6.88 -2.81 -1.07
CA ALA A 83 5.88 -2.27 -1.98
C ALA A 83 6.52 -1.40 -3.06
N ALA A 84 7.55 -0.60 -2.77
CA ALA A 84 8.25 0.14 -3.81
C ALA A 84 8.98 -0.78 -4.81
N ALA A 85 9.62 -1.83 -4.32
CA ALA A 85 10.30 -2.79 -5.19
C ALA A 85 9.33 -3.58 -6.08
N GLU A 86 8.15 -3.95 -5.58
CA GLU A 86 7.13 -4.54 -6.42
C GLU A 86 6.62 -3.54 -7.46
N ALA A 87 6.61 -2.24 -7.17
CA ALA A 87 6.07 -1.19 -8.05
C ALA A 87 6.96 -1.04 -9.27
N MET A 88 8.27 -1.09 -9.04
CA MET A 88 9.25 -1.22 -10.10
C MET A 88 8.99 -2.44 -10.99
N THR A 89 8.79 -3.64 -10.44
CA THR A 89 8.55 -4.84 -11.27
C THR A 89 7.21 -4.78 -12.02
N LEU A 90 6.17 -4.21 -11.40
CA LEU A 90 4.89 -3.94 -12.07
C LEU A 90 5.08 -2.96 -13.23
N CYS A 91 5.77 -1.84 -12.99
CA CYS A 91 6.00 -0.82 -14.01
C CYS A 91 6.73 -1.42 -15.21
N LYS A 92 7.75 -2.26 -14.98
CA LYS A 92 8.44 -2.91 -16.10
C LYS A 92 7.55 -3.85 -16.91
N ARG A 93 6.63 -4.56 -16.24
CA ARG A 93 5.74 -5.54 -16.90
C ARG A 93 4.55 -4.91 -17.60
N ALA A 94 4.03 -3.81 -17.06
CA ALA A 94 2.89 -3.09 -17.60
C ALA A 94 3.28 -2.00 -18.60
N GLY A 95 4.49 -1.46 -18.45
CA GLY A 95 5.03 -0.38 -19.27
C GLY A 95 5.36 -0.83 -20.69
N LYS A 96 5.42 0.15 -21.59
CA LYS A 96 5.79 -0.05 -23.01
C LYS A 96 7.22 0.39 -23.32
N SER A 97 7.92 0.98 -22.34
CA SER A 97 9.30 1.44 -22.50
C SER A 97 10.26 0.26 -22.63
N LYS A 98 11.24 0.42 -23.52
CA LYS A 98 12.33 -0.55 -23.73
C LYS A 98 13.46 -0.36 -22.71
N SER A 99 13.55 0.80 -22.07
CA SER A 99 14.57 1.13 -21.06
C SER A 99 14.61 0.10 -19.93
N LYS A 100 15.81 -0.19 -19.41
CA LYS A 100 16.02 -1.04 -18.23
C LYS A 100 16.24 -0.23 -16.95
N THR A 101 16.13 1.10 -17.05
CA THR A 101 16.42 2.03 -15.98
C THR A 101 15.13 2.43 -15.27
N PHE A 102 15.17 2.37 -13.94
CA PHE A 102 14.12 2.81 -13.04
C PHE A 102 14.60 4.07 -12.31
N PHE A 103 13.80 5.12 -12.33
CA PHE A 103 14.12 6.36 -11.63
C PHE A 103 13.60 6.33 -10.20
N VAL A 104 14.38 6.83 -9.26
CA VAL A 104 13.96 7.01 -7.87
C VAL A 104 14.32 8.44 -7.45
N ALA A 105 13.35 9.20 -6.97
CA ALA A 105 13.63 10.53 -6.46
C ALA A 105 14.53 10.43 -5.20
N ASP A 106 15.47 11.37 -5.08
CA ASP A 106 16.43 11.44 -3.97
C ASP A 106 15.80 11.78 -2.62
N ASP A 107 14.59 12.33 -2.65
CA ASP A 107 13.76 12.69 -1.51
C ASP A 107 12.84 11.56 -1.00
N VAL A 108 13.00 10.34 -1.55
CA VAL A 108 12.37 9.12 -1.04
C VAL A 108 13.08 8.64 0.23
N HIS A 109 12.35 7.95 1.10
CA HIS A 109 12.91 7.36 2.32
C HIS A 109 14.13 6.47 2.04
N PRO A 110 15.24 6.62 2.78
CA PRO A 110 16.51 5.98 2.45
C PRO A 110 16.42 4.44 2.45
N GLN A 111 15.65 3.86 3.38
CA GLN A 111 15.41 2.42 3.41
C GLN A 111 14.64 1.91 2.18
N THR A 112 13.73 2.73 1.64
CA THR A 112 12.96 2.40 0.44
C THR A 112 13.88 2.38 -0.77
N ILE A 113 14.77 3.37 -0.90
CA ILE A 113 15.78 3.43 -1.96
C ILE A 113 16.66 2.17 -1.94
N GLU A 114 17.19 1.79 -0.77
CA GLU A 114 18.09 0.64 -0.65
C GLU A 114 17.41 -0.71 -0.98
N VAL A 115 16.16 -0.90 -0.57
CA VAL A 115 15.41 -2.12 -0.92
C VAL A 115 15.10 -2.18 -2.43
N VAL A 116 14.77 -1.04 -3.04
CA VAL A 116 14.56 -0.96 -4.50
C VAL A 116 15.85 -1.29 -5.25
N LYS A 117 16.99 -0.70 -4.88
CA LYS A 117 18.30 -1.00 -5.46
C LYS A 117 18.66 -2.48 -5.35
N THR A 118 18.53 -3.03 -4.14
CA THR A 118 18.81 -4.46 -3.87
C THR A 118 17.95 -5.35 -4.78
N ARG A 119 16.66 -5.05 -4.91
CA ARG A 119 15.76 -5.84 -5.78
C ARG A 119 16.06 -5.66 -7.25
N ALA A 120 16.44 -4.46 -7.68
CA ALA A 120 16.80 -4.18 -9.06
C ALA A 120 18.05 -4.96 -9.48
N GLU A 121 19.06 -5.04 -8.61
CA GLU A 121 20.30 -5.78 -8.85
C GLU A 121 20.03 -7.26 -9.20
N PHE A 122 19.21 -7.94 -8.41
CA PHE A 122 18.89 -9.36 -8.64
C PHE A 122 18.05 -9.61 -9.90
N ILE A 123 17.31 -8.60 -10.38
CA ILE A 123 16.46 -8.70 -11.57
C ILE A 123 17.21 -8.23 -12.84
N GLY A 124 18.29 -7.46 -12.67
CA GLY A 124 19.06 -6.86 -13.76
C GLY A 124 18.46 -5.55 -14.29
N PHE A 125 17.86 -4.76 -13.40
CA PHE A 125 17.44 -3.38 -13.69
C PHE A 125 18.48 -2.39 -13.18
N GLU A 126 18.60 -1.25 -13.87
CA GLU A 126 19.43 -0.14 -13.42
C GLU A 126 18.57 0.82 -12.60
N VAL A 127 19.09 1.33 -11.49
CA VAL A 127 18.39 2.32 -10.66
C VAL A 127 19.15 3.62 -10.70
N GLN A 128 18.47 4.66 -11.18
CA GLN A 128 18.99 6.02 -11.20
C GLN A 128 18.31 6.81 -10.08
N VAL A 129 19.12 7.34 -9.16
CA VAL A 129 18.65 8.23 -8.11
C VAL A 129 18.97 9.67 -8.50
N GLY A 130 18.00 10.57 -8.39
CA GLY A 130 18.21 11.97 -8.74
C GLY A 130 17.06 12.88 -8.32
N PRO A 131 17.21 14.20 -8.54
CA PRO A 131 16.18 15.18 -8.21
C PRO A 131 14.94 14.98 -9.08
N ILE A 132 13.76 15.13 -8.49
CA ILE A 132 12.48 14.90 -9.17
C ILE A 132 12.30 15.72 -10.45
N ASP A 133 12.90 16.93 -10.51
CA ASP A 133 12.84 17.81 -11.68
C ASP A 133 13.56 17.25 -12.91
N ALA A 134 14.50 16.33 -12.73
CA ALA A 134 15.20 15.68 -13.83
C ALA A 134 14.38 14.54 -14.47
N LEU A 135 13.32 14.07 -13.80
CA LEU A 135 12.52 12.91 -14.23
C LEU A 135 11.99 13.03 -15.67
N PRO A 136 11.42 14.17 -16.13
CA PRO A 136 10.88 14.29 -17.48
C PRO A 136 11.90 14.12 -18.61
N GLU A 137 13.19 14.28 -18.33
CA GLU A 137 14.25 14.20 -19.33
C GLU A 137 14.87 12.80 -19.44
N GLN A 138 14.55 11.88 -18.51
CA GLN A 138 15.15 10.55 -18.47
C GLN A 138 14.37 9.52 -19.31
N ASP A 139 15.09 8.65 -20.02
CA ASP A 139 14.50 7.45 -20.64
C ASP A 139 14.42 6.31 -19.63
N VAL A 140 13.34 6.30 -18.83
CA VAL A 140 13.11 5.31 -17.77
C VAL A 140 11.77 4.61 -17.94
N PHE A 141 11.70 3.32 -17.59
CA PHE A 141 10.45 2.57 -17.73
C PHE A 141 9.44 2.86 -16.62
N GLY A 142 9.93 3.34 -15.48
CA GLY A 142 9.10 3.75 -14.36
C GLY A 142 9.87 4.66 -13.42
N ALA A 143 9.13 5.35 -12.56
CA ALA A 143 9.66 6.25 -11.56
C ALA A 143 9.01 6.00 -10.20
N LEU A 144 9.78 6.20 -9.13
CA LEU A 144 9.31 6.25 -7.75
C LEU A 144 9.53 7.66 -7.20
N VAL A 145 8.45 8.29 -6.77
CA VAL A 145 8.45 9.61 -6.12
C VAL A 145 7.73 9.52 -4.78
N GLN A 146 8.03 10.40 -3.83
CA GLN A 146 7.39 10.40 -2.51
C GLN A 146 6.57 11.66 -2.24
N TYR A 147 5.41 11.51 -1.62
CA TYR A 147 4.46 12.58 -1.36
C TYR A 147 3.67 12.37 -0.05
N PRO A 148 3.91 13.14 1.02
CA PRO A 148 4.99 14.10 1.22
C PRO A 148 6.37 13.44 1.21
N THR A 149 7.40 14.20 0.88
CA THR A 149 8.77 13.70 0.78
C THR A 149 9.36 13.30 2.14
N THR A 150 10.53 12.66 2.15
CA THR A 150 11.24 12.26 3.38
C THR A 150 11.55 13.44 4.31
N THR A 151 11.71 14.65 3.75
CA THR A 151 11.95 15.90 4.48
C THR A 151 10.65 16.59 4.91
N GLY A 152 9.49 16.09 4.44
CA GLY A 152 8.17 16.63 4.73
C GLY A 152 7.68 17.68 3.73
N GLU A 153 8.37 17.86 2.61
CA GLU A 153 7.95 18.79 1.56
C GLU A 153 6.69 18.27 0.85
N VAL A 154 5.79 19.19 0.55
CA VAL A 154 4.54 18.92 -0.19
C VAL A 154 4.60 19.73 -1.48
N ARG A 155 4.64 19.03 -2.60
CA ARG A 155 4.72 19.61 -3.94
C ARG A 155 3.64 19.01 -4.83
N ASP A 156 3.04 19.82 -5.70
CA ASP A 156 2.13 19.31 -6.71
C ASP A 156 2.94 18.55 -7.78
N LEU A 157 2.60 17.28 -7.98
CA LEU A 157 3.30 16.38 -8.89
C LEU A 157 2.61 16.27 -10.25
N THR A 158 1.45 16.92 -10.44
CA THR A 158 0.59 16.75 -11.62
C THR A 158 1.35 16.96 -12.94
N ASP A 159 2.09 18.07 -13.07
CA ASP A 159 2.82 18.40 -14.31
C ASP A 159 4.01 17.47 -14.54
N ILE A 160 4.73 17.10 -13.47
CA ILE A 160 5.89 16.20 -13.53
C ILE A 160 5.45 14.80 -13.96
N ILE A 161 4.34 14.30 -13.38
CA ILE A 161 3.76 13.00 -13.71
C ILE A 161 3.33 12.99 -15.18
N ALA A 162 2.61 14.02 -15.63
CA ALA A 162 2.17 14.13 -17.02
C ALA A 162 3.35 14.15 -18.01
N ALA A 163 4.41 14.89 -17.69
CA ALA A 163 5.61 14.96 -18.54
C ALA A 163 6.35 13.61 -18.60
N ALA A 164 6.48 12.90 -17.47
CA ALA A 164 7.06 11.56 -17.45
C ALA A 164 6.22 10.56 -18.27
N GLN A 165 4.89 10.61 -18.13
CA GLN A 165 3.99 9.73 -18.86
C GLN A 165 4.00 9.98 -20.38
N ALA A 166 4.27 11.21 -20.82
CA ALA A 166 4.49 11.52 -22.24
C ALA A 166 5.65 10.71 -22.85
N ASN A 167 6.65 10.36 -22.03
CA ASN A 167 7.78 9.50 -22.40
C ASN A 167 7.51 8.00 -22.16
N LYS A 168 6.24 7.62 -21.92
CA LYS A 168 5.81 6.23 -21.64
C LYS A 168 6.38 5.66 -20.34
N THR A 169 6.81 6.52 -19.42
CA THR A 169 7.20 6.17 -18.06
C THR A 169 5.96 5.98 -17.19
N LEU A 170 5.91 4.91 -16.40
CA LEU A 170 4.86 4.74 -15.39
C LEU A 170 5.31 5.32 -14.04
N VAL A 171 4.49 6.15 -13.42
CA VAL A 171 4.87 6.85 -12.18
C VAL A 171 4.22 6.20 -10.96
N THR A 172 5.07 5.79 -10.01
CA THR A 172 4.67 5.29 -8.70
C THR A 172 4.85 6.38 -7.66
N VAL A 173 3.81 6.69 -6.89
CA VAL A 173 3.87 7.63 -5.77
C VAL A 173 3.80 6.87 -4.45
N ALA A 174 4.84 6.98 -3.63
CA ALA A 174 4.82 6.59 -2.22
C ALA A 174 4.17 7.70 -1.40
N THR A 175 3.04 7.41 -0.77
CA THR A 175 2.27 8.40 -0.02
C THR A 175 1.97 7.94 1.40
N ASP A 176 1.69 8.93 2.23
CA ASP A 176 1.12 8.68 3.54
C ASP A 176 -0.41 8.79 3.53
N LEU A 177 -1.08 7.71 3.97
CA LEU A 177 -2.54 7.66 3.99
C LEU A 177 -3.19 8.70 4.90
N LEU A 178 -2.54 9.15 5.98
CA LEU A 178 -3.07 10.22 6.82
C LEU A 178 -2.90 11.57 6.15
N ALA A 179 -1.76 11.81 5.50
CA ALA A 179 -1.54 13.06 4.76
C ALA A 179 -2.58 13.24 3.64
N SER A 180 -2.94 12.17 2.92
CA SER A 180 -3.97 12.20 1.87
C SER A 180 -5.40 12.48 2.38
N THR A 181 -5.64 12.53 3.69
CA THR A 181 -6.93 13.02 4.22
C THR A 181 -7.10 14.53 4.09
N LEU A 182 -6.00 15.27 3.91
CA LEU A 182 -5.98 16.73 3.78
C LEU A 182 -5.41 17.18 2.43
N LEU A 183 -4.45 16.42 1.92
CA LEU A 183 -3.77 16.72 0.66
C LEU A 183 -4.53 16.15 -0.53
N LYS A 184 -4.38 16.80 -1.69
CA LYS A 184 -4.86 16.24 -2.96
C LYS A 184 -4.25 14.83 -3.12
N PRO A 185 -5.08 13.80 -3.33
CA PRO A 185 -4.58 12.42 -3.40
C PRO A 185 -3.80 12.20 -4.69
N ALA A 186 -2.80 11.31 -4.63
CA ALA A 186 -1.89 11.08 -5.76
C ALA A 186 -2.58 10.55 -7.02
N GLY A 187 -3.71 9.83 -6.91
CA GLY A 187 -4.47 9.38 -8.07
C GLY A 187 -5.13 10.52 -8.85
N GLU A 188 -5.55 11.59 -8.19
CA GLU A 188 -6.05 12.80 -8.84
C GLU A 188 -4.94 13.64 -9.49
N MET A 189 -3.67 13.36 -9.16
CA MET A 189 -2.50 13.94 -9.84
C MET A 189 -2.05 13.09 -11.04
N GLY A 190 -2.73 11.98 -11.33
CA GLY A 190 -2.43 11.11 -12.46
C GLY A 190 -1.40 10.01 -12.20
N ALA A 191 -1.04 9.73 -10.94
CA ALA A 191 -0.12 8.64 -10.61
C ALA A 191 -0.62 7.29 -11.16
N ASP A 192 0.25 6.46 -11.72
CA ASP A 192 -0.14 5.14 -12.23
C ASP A 192 -0.33 4.12 -11.11
N VAL A 193 0.56 4.18 -10.11
CA VAL A 193 0.63 3.29 -8.96
C VAL A 193 0.80 4.13 -7.69
N VAL A 194 0.07 3.78 -6.63
CA VAL A 194 0.25 4.40 -5.31
C VAL A 194 0.59 3.34 -4.29
N ILE A 195 1.60 3.61 -3.48
CA ILE A 195 2.04 2.74 -2.39
C ILE A 195 2.12 3.54 -1.09
N GLY A 196 2.11 2.87 0.05
CA GLY A 196 2.28 3.55 1.34
C GLY A 196 2.23 2.59 2.51
N SER A 197 2.51 3.10 3.70
CA SER A 197 2.32 2.36 4.95
C SER A 197 1.02 2.76 5.62
N ALA A 198 0.22 1.77 6.03
CA ALA A 198 -0.96 2.02 6.84
C ALA A 198 -0.65 2.03 8.35
N GLN A 199 0.63 1.97 8.75
CA GLN A 199 1.04 1.87 10.16
C GLN A 199 0.36 2.89 11.07
N ARG A 200 0.38 4.17 10.69
CA ARG A 200 -0.11 5.25 11.56
C ARG A 200 -1.63 5.27 11.75
N PHE A 201 -2.39 4.40 11.07
CA PHE A 201 -3.82 4.21 11.27
C PHE A 201 -4.16 3.30 12.47
N GLY A 202 -3.34 3.35 13.52
CA GLY A 202 -3.61 2.70 14.80
C GLY A 202 -2.85 1.40 15.02
N VAL A 203 -1.81 1.12 14.22
CA VAL A 203 -0.90 -0.01 14.44
C VAL A 203 0.35 0.49 15.18
N PRO A 204 0.74 -0.13 16.31
CA PRO A 204 1.94 0.26 17.04
C PRO A 204 3.21 0.21 16.18
N VAL A 205 4.20 1.05 16.47
CA VAL A 205 5.47 1.09 15.71
C VAL A 205 6.25 -0.23 15.77
N GLY A 206 6.09 -1.04 16.83
CA GLY A 206 6.59 -2.42 16.87
C GLY A 206 8.10 -2.61 16.66
N TYR A 207 8.91 -1.55 16.78
CA TYR A 207 10.33 -1.56 16.44
C TYR A 207 10.61 -2.06 15.00
N GLY A 208 9.76 -1.66 14.05
CA GLY A 208 9.91 -1.95 12.61
C GLY A 208 8.78 -2.77 11.99
N GLY A 209 7.94 -3.43 12.81
CA GLY A 209 6.82 -4.21 12.30
C GLY A 209 6.13 -5.07 13.36
N PRO A 210 5.10 -5.85 12.98
CA PRO A 210 4.56 -5.94 11.63
C PRO A 210 3.85 -4.63 11.19
N HIS A 211 3.82 -4.26 9.90
CA HIS A 211 2.95 -3.19 9.36
C HIS A 211 2.32 -3.60 8.03
N ALA A 212 1.01 -3.39 7.83
CA ALA A 212 0.41 -3.60 6.51
C ALA A 212 0.77 -2.43 5.59
N ALA A 213 1.45 -2.72 4.48
CA ALA A 213 1.63 -1.75 3.40
C ALA A 213 0.43 -1.76 2.45
N SER A 214 0.03 -0.58 1.96
CA SER A 214 -0.97 -0.39 0.92
C SER A 214 -0.33 -0.33 -0.45
N TRP A 215 -1.04 -0.85 -1.46
CA TRP A 215 -0.63 -0.81 -2.85
C TRP A 215 -1.83 -0.74 -3.79
N GLN A 216 -1.72 0.10 -4.81
CA GLN A 216 -2.84 0.49 -5.67
C GLN A 216 -2.41 0.85 -7.09
N ARG A 217 -3.36 0.80 -8.02
CA ARG A 217 -3.15 1.17 -9.42
C ARG A 217 -4.40 1.83 -10.01
N VAL A 218 -4.22 2.80 -10.91
CA VAL A 218 -5.32 3.53 -11.57
C VAL A 218 -6.03 2.75 -12.66
N THR A 219 -5.35 1.98 -13.52
CA THR A 219 -5.96 1.56 -14.79
C THR A 219 -6.59 0.15 -14.78
N SER A 220 -7.93 0.09 -14.93
CA SER A 220 -8.73 -1.13 -15.15
C SER A 220 -8.32 -2.00 -16.36
N THR A 221 -7.53 -1.48 -17.31
CA THR A 221 -7.12 -2.21 -18.53
C THR A 221 -6.07 -3.29 -18.26
N SER A 222 -5.52 -3.38 -17.05
CA SER A 222 -4.42 -4.29 -16.69
C SER A 222 -4.60 -5.01 -15.35
N VAL A 223 -5.84 -5.34 -14.95
CA VAL A 223 -6.13 -6.12 -13.72
C VAL A 223 -5.41 -7.47 -13.69
N LEU A 224 -4.95 -7.99 -14.84
CA LEU A 224 -4.09 -9.19 -14.91
C LEU A 224 -2.70 -8.99 -14.25
N CYS A 225 -2.23 -7.75 -14.13
CA CYS A 225 -0.92 -7.43 -13.57
C CYS A 225 -0.96 -7.18 -12.06
N LEU A 226 -2.15 -7.15 -11.43
CA LEU A 226 -2.30 -6.94 -10.00
C LEU A 226 -1.57 -8.02 -9.22
N VAL A 227 -0.63 -7.56 -8.42
CA VAL A 227 0.51 -8.35 -8.00
C VAL A 227 0.09 -9.51 -7.10
N VAL A 228 -0.89 -9.37 -6.19
CA VAL A 228 -1.38 -10.45 -5.30
C VAL A 228 -2.78 -10.13 -4.74
N LEU A 229 -3.39 -11.13 -4.09
CA LEU A 229 -4.66 -11.18 -3.34
C LEU A 229 -5.49 -9.88 -3.35
N SER A 230 -6.58 -9.90 -4.10
CA SER A 230 -7.62 -8.89 -4.05
C SER A 230 -8.94 -9.58 -3.71
N VAL A 231 -9.72 -8.95 -2.84
CA VAL A 231 -11.04 -9.46 -2.45
C VAL A 231 -12.10 -8.71 -3.26
N PHE A 232 -13.10 -9.43 -3.77
CA PHE A 232 -14.19 -8.87 -4.55
C PHE A 232 -15.54 -9.42 -4.08
N LEU A 233 -16.60 -8.66 -4.32
CA LEU A 233 -17.97 -9.16 -4.21
C LEU A 233 -18.23 -10.18 -5.30
N SER A 234 -18.82 -11.32 -4.93
CA SER A 234 -19.29 -12.35 -5.87
C SER A 234 -20.64 -12.88 -5.40
N ILE A 235 -21.45 -13.36 -6.33
CA ILE A 235 -22.77 -13.94 -6.04
C ILE A 235 -22.65 -15.45 -6.28
N PRO A 236 -22.50 -16.28 -5.23
CA PRO A 236 -22.31 -17.72 -5.39
C PRO A 236 -23.61 -18.43 -5.80
N THR A 237 -24.77 -17.92 -5.38
CA THR A 237 -26.12 -18.35 -5.79
C THR A 237 -27.11 -17.19 -5.62
N ALA A 238 -28.22 -17.23 -6.36
CA ALA A 238 -29.06 -16.11 -6.80
C ALA A 238 -29.71 -15.16 -5.77
N THR A 239 -29.34 -15.16 -4.48
CA THR A 239 -30.04 -14.35 -3.47
C THR A 239 -29.17 -13.64 -2.42
N LYS A 240 -27.85 -13.90 -2.32
CA LYS A 240 -26.99 -13.21 -1.33
C LYS A 240 -25.64 -12.81 -1.89
N HIS A 241 -25.24 -11.56 -1.64
CA HIS A 241 -23.89 -11.09 -1.90
C HIS A 241 -22.92 -11.70 -0.88
N CYS A 242 -21.85 -12.32 -1.38
CA CYS A 242 -20.77 -12.87 -0.55
C CYS A 242 -19.43 -12.30 -1.01
N VAL A 243 -18.48 -12.27 -0.09
CA VAL A 243 -17.13 -11.76 -0.36
C VAL A 243 -16.20 -12.94 -0.66
N TRP A 244 -15.45 -12.87 -1.76
CA TRP A 244 -14.60 -13.95 -2.24
C TRP A 244 -13.19 -13.45 -2.58
N ARG A 245 -12.21 -14.34 -2.44
CA ARG A 245 -10.88 -14.14 -3.04
C ARG A 245 -11.01 -14.18 -4.55
N CYS A 246 -10.63 -13.10 -5.23
CA CYS A 246 -10.63 -13.06 -6.68
C CYS A 246 -9.25 -13.47 -7.24
N ARG A 247 -9.27 -14.13 -8.41
CA ARG A 247 -8.08 -14.48 -9.22
C ARG A 247 -6.95 -15.19 -8.47
N PRO A 248 -7.15 -16.39 -7.91
CA PRO A 248 -6.07 -17.16 -7.27
C PRO A 248 -4.92 -17.55 -8.24
N VAL A 249 -5.17 -17.52 -9.56
CA VAL A 249 -4.20 -17.82 -10.63
C VAL A 249 -2.99 -16.89 -10.67
N SER A 250 -3.07 -15.67 -10.10
CA SER A 250 -1.91 -14.77 -9.97
C SER A 250 -0.98 -15.12 -8.81
N SER A 251 -1.39 -16.05 -7.93
CA SER A 251 -0.63 -16.39 -6.73
C SER A 251 0.32 -17.58 -6.92
N THR A 252 1.36 -17.59 -6.09
CA THR A 252 2.43 -18.61 -6.02
C THR A 252 1.92 -20.04 -5.90
N SER A 253 0.76 -20.25 -5.27
CA SER A 253 0.14 -21.57 -5.12
C SER A 253 -0.37 -22.16 -6.44
N VAL A 254 -0.56 -21.35 -7.48
CA VAL A 254 -1.11 -21.78 -8.77
C VAL A 254 -0.08 -21.67 -9.91
N VAL A 255 0.74 -20.62 -9.95
CA VAL A 255 1.73 -20.40 -11.03
C VAL A 255 3.15 -20.36 -10.45
N ARG A 256 3.90 -21.47 -10.58
CA ARG A 256 5.26 -21.61 -9.99
C ARG A 256 6.38 -20.93 -10.77
N LYS A 257 6.33 -20.86 -12.11
CA LYS A 257 7.46 -20.41 -12.98
C LYS A 257 7.24 -19.09 -13.75
N ARG A 258 6.00 -18.60 -13.89
CA ARG A 258 5.66 -17.28 -14.48
C ARG A 258 5.12 -16.34 -13.39
N LEU A 259 5.93 -16.13 -12.38
CA LEU A 259 5.54 -15.45 -11.14
C LEU A 259 5.29 -13.95 -11.36
N GLN A 260 4.35 -13.41 -10.58
CA GLN A 260 4.25 -11.97 -10.37
C GLN A 260 5.08 -11.56 -9.13
N THR A 261 5.07 -12.37 -8.05
CA THR A 261 5.86 -12.18 -6.81
C THR A 261 6.06 -13.49 -6.03
N SER A 262 7.00 -13.53 -5.09
CA SER A 262 7.24 -14.69 -4.21
C SER A 262 6.47 -14.67 -2.88
N VAL A 263 5.59 -13.67 -2.64
CA VAL A 263 4.98 -13.43 -1.32
C VAL A 263 3.80 -14.39 -1.05
N LEU A 264 3.95 -15.31 -0.10
CA LEU A 264 2.88 -16.21 0.38
C LEU A 264 2.14 -15.70 1.64
N HIS A 265 2.88 -15.32 2.69
CA HIS A 265 2.32 -14.81 3.95
C HIS A 265 2.29 -13.28 3.95
N ARG A 266 1.25 -12.69 4.56
CA ARG A 266 1.03 -11.23 4.60
C ARG A 266 0.52 -10.78 5.95
N HIS A 267 0.48 -9.46 6.13
CA HIS A 267 0.10 -8.78 7.36
C HIS A 267 -1.43 -8.68 7.56
N PHE A 268 -2.16 -9.79 7.29
CA PHE A 268 -3.63 -9.81 7.27
C PHE A 268 -4.27 -9.32 8.57
N LEU A 269 -3.71 -9.71 9.72
CA LEU A 269 -4.21 -9.28 11.02
C LEU A 269 -4.23 -7.75 11.13
N GLN A 270 -3.23 -7.08 10.57
CA GLN A 270 -3.11 -5.63 10.67
C GLN A 270 -4.01 -4.91 9.69
N THR A 271 -4.14 -5.45 8.49
CA THR A 271 -5.13 -5.02 7.50
C THR A 271 -6.54 -4.98 8.10
N TRP A 272 -6.86 -5.90 9.01
CA TRP A 272 -8.16 -5.93 9.69
C TRP A 272 -8.30 -4.89 10.81
N LEU A 273 -7.23 -4.60 11.54
CA LEU A 273 -7.24 -3.50 12.52
C LEU A 273 -7.54 -2.16 11.84
N LEU A 274 -6.97 -1.99 10.65
CA LEU A 274 -7.05 -0.76 9.87
C LEU A 274 -8.45 -0.52 9.32
N SER A 275 -9.14 -1.57 8.86
CA SER A 275 -10.50 -1.43 8.33
C SER A 275 -11.57 -1.16 9.38
N MET A 276 -11.39 -1.63 10.62
CA MET A 276 -12.32 -1.32 11.72
C MET A 276 -12.29 0.16 12.11
N ARG A 277 -11.14 0.82 11.95
CA ARG A 277 -11.02 2.28 12.15
C ARG A 277 -11.71 3.04 11.02
N TYR A 278 -11.63 2.60 9.77
CA TYR A 278 -12.36 3.23 8.67
C TYR A 278 -13.88 3.21 8.87
N SER A 279 -14.47 2.12 9.35
CA SER A 279 -15.92 2.11 9.66
C SER A 279 -16.32 3.15 10.73
N THR A 280 -15.39 3.49 11.62
CA THR A 280 -15.57 4.53 12.64
C THR A 280 -15.27 5.94 12.09
N VAL A 281 -14.21 6.10 11.30
CA VAL A 281 -13.77 7.37 10.70
C VAL A 281 -14.67 7.79 9.54
N ALA A 282 -15.17 6.86 8.71
CA ALA A 282 -16.15 7.12 7.66
C ALA A 282 -17.50 7.59 8.23
N LYS A 283 -17.89 7.11 9.42
CA LYS A 283 -19.04 7.65 10.17
C LYS A 283 -18.79 9.09 10.64
N VAL A 284 -17.58 9.40 11.11
CA VAL A 284 -17.20 10.75 11.54
C VAL A 284 -17.04 11.71 10.35
N LEU A 285 -16.42 11.28 9.24
CA LEU A 285 -16.24 12.06 8.02
C LEU A 285 -17.57 12.36 7.32
N ARG A 286 -18.51 11.42 7.28
CA ARG A 286 -19.89 11.68 6.83
C ARG A 286 -20.61 12.70 7.72
N LEU A 287 -20.38 12.68 9.03
CA LEU A 287 -20.94 13.69 9.94
C LEU A 287 -20.35 15.08 9.70
N SER A 288 -19.05 15.20 9.44
CA SER A 288 -18.43 16.51 9.13
C SER A 288 -18.83 17.07 7.76
N HIS A 289 -19.11 16.24 6.76
CA HIS A 289 -19.67 16.72 5.48
C HIS A 289 -21.10 17.26 5.61
N VAL A 290 -21.90 16.72 6.54
CA VAL A 290 -23.25 17.22 6.85
C VAL A 290 -23.20 18.53 7.64
N VAL A 291 -22.20 18.73 8.51
CA VAL A 291 -22.07 19.95 9.32
C VAL A 291 -21.46 21.12 8.53
N LEU A 292 -20.68 20.87 7.48
CA LEU A 292 -20.11 21.93 6.61
C LEU A 292 -21.04 22.38 5.47
N THR A 293 -22.24 21.79 5.35
CA THR A 293 -23.24 22.12 4.31
C THR A 293 -24.58 22.63 4.88
N THR A 294 -24.61 22.98 6.17
CA THR A 294 -25.70 23.73 6.84
C THR A 294 -25.15 25.00 7.47
#